data_AF-A0AAN6XVP9-F1
#
_entry.id   AF-A0AAN6XVP9-F1
#
_cell.length_a   1.000
_cell.length_b   1.000
_cell.length_c   1.000
_cell.angle_alpha   90.00
_cell.angle_beta   90.00
_cell.angle_gamma   90.00
#
_symmetry.space_group_name_H-M   'P 1'
#
loop_
_entity.id
_entity.type
_entity.pdbx_description
1 polymer ?
#
loop_
_entity_poly.entity_id
_entity_poly.type
_entity_poly.pdbx_seq_one_letter_code
_entity_poly.pdbx_strand_id
1 'polypeptide(L)'
;MAVPANPPSPTFNLSGVYLRNILDFTITLQACFDGKLNTYTRPDDKTGIATSGSVYILERRSSGTAGTLRWTDDKKWSQSRSVHNSLLYRE
;
A
#
# COMPACT_ATOMS: atom_id res chain seq x y z
N MET A 1 -3.39 -23.83 19.97
CA MET A 1 -2.25 -23.34 19.17
C MET A 1 -2.80 -22.36 18.15
N ALA A 2 -2.47 -21.07 18.28
CA ALA A 2 -2.92 -20.06 17.32
C ALA A 2 -2.15 -20.27 16.01
N VAL A 3 -2.86 -20.42 14.90
CA VAL A 3 -2.25 -20.37 13.56
C VAL A 3 -1.60 -19.00 13.43
N PRO A 4 -0.29 -18.88 13.13
CA PRO A 4 0.30 -17.57 12.88
C PRO A 4 -0.46 -16.94 11.71
N ALA A 5 -1.07 -15.78 11.96
CA ALA A 5 -1.78 -15.05 10.93
C ALA A 5 -0.81 -14.83 9.77
N ASN A 6 -1.19 -15.32 8.59
CA ASN A 6 -0.38 -15.17 7.38
C ASN A 6 -0.11 -13.67 7.18
N PRO A 7 1.15 -13.23 6.97
CA PRO A 7 1.44 -11.81 6.88
C PRO A 7 0.59 -11.17 5.76
N PRO A 8 0.12 -9.94 5.97
CA PRO A 8 -0.68 -9.23 4.99
C PRO A 8 0.06 -9.16 3.65
N SER A 9 -0.55 -9.77 2.64
CA SER A 9 0.04 -9.82 1.31
C SER A 9 -0.08 -8.44 0.63
N PRO A 10 1.01 -7.90 0.06
CA PRO A 10 0.95 -6.69 -0.74
C PRO A 10 0.14 -6.93 -2.01
N THR A 11 -0.33 -5.86 -2.64
CA THR A 11 -0.99 -5.93 -3.96
C THR A 11 -0.04 -6.58 -4.97
N PHE A 12 1.25 -6.25 -4.88
CA PHE A 12 2.34 -7.03 -5.43
C PHE A 12 3.63 -6.70 -4.69
N ASN A 13 4.59 -7.63 -4.74
CA ASN A 13 5.96 -7.42 -4.28
C ASN A 13 6.90 -7.99 -5.34
N LEU A 14 7.68 -7.09 -5.95
CA LEU A 14 8.69 -7.46 -6.93
C LEU A 14 9.99 -6.76 -6.55
N SER A 15 11.02 -7.55 -6.26
CA SER A 15 12.35 -7.03 -5.92
C SER A 15 12.89 -6.16 -7.07
N GLY A 16 13.30 -4.94 -6.76
CA GLY A 16 13.84 -3.97 -7.73
C GLY A 16 12.79 -3.18 -8.51
N VAL A 17 11.49 -3.37 -8.27
CA VAL A 17 10.42 -2.60 -8.91
C VAL A 17 9.98 -1.45 -8.00
N TYR A 18 9.85 -0.26 -8.58
CA TYR A 18 9.29 0.92 -7.91
C TYR A 18 8.41 1.71 -8.87
N LEU A 19 7.37 2.36 -8.35
CA LEU A 19 6.51 3.24 -9.12
C LEU A 19 7.20 4.59 -9.26
N ARG A 20 7.60 4.95 -10.47
CA ARG A 20 8.42 6.14 -10.74
C ARG A 20 7.59 7.32 -11.20
N ASN A 21 6.57 7.08 -12.01
CA ASN A 21 5.81 8.13 -12.67
C ASN A 21 4.30 7.80 -12.73
N ILE A 22 3.53 8.74 -13.28
CA ILE A 22 2.07 8.59 -13.38
C ILE A 22 1.64 7.37 -14.19
N LEU A 23 2.39 6.97 -15.21
CA LEU A 23 2.07 5.81 -16.03
C LEU A 23 2.14 4.52 -15.21
N ASP A 24 3.17 4.36 -14.38
CA ASP A 24 3.32 3.20 -13.50
C ASP A 24 2.15 3.10 -12.52
N PHE A 25 1.75 4.23 -11.93
CA PHE A 25 0.58 4.32 -11.06
C PHE A 25 -0.70 3.95 -11.81
N THR A 26 -0.92 4.49 -13.01
CA THR A 26 -2.12 4.25 -13.81
C THR A 26 -2.25 2.79 -14.24
N ILE A 27 -1.17 2.17 -14.73
CA ILE A 27 -1.16 0.75 -15.13
C ILE A 27 -1.53 -0.13 -13.94
N THR A 28 -0.94 0.16 -12.78
CA THR A 28 -1.18 -0.63 -11.57
C THR A 28 -2.63 -0.48 -11.08
N LEU A 29 -3.16 0.75 -11.06
CA LEU A 29 -4.56 1.00 -10.69
C LEU A 29 -5.52 0.32 -11.67
N GLN A 30 -5.26 0.40 -12.98
CA GLN A 30 -6.08 -0.27 -13.98
C GLN A 30 -6.07 -1.79 -13.79
N ALA A 31 -4.91 -2.38 -13.49
CA ALA A 31 -4.83 -3.81 -13.19
C ALA A 31 -5.64 -4.21 -11.95
N CYS A 32 -5.76 -3.34 -10.94
CA CYS A 32 -6.69 -3.55 -9.83
C CYS A 32 -8.16 -3.46 -10.27
N PHE A 33 -8.53 -2.48 -11.08
CA PHE A 33 -9.91 -2.34 -11.60
C PHE A 33 -10.32 -3.50 -12.50
N ASP A 34 -9.39 -4.03 -13.30
CA ASP A 34 -9.60 -5.21 -14.13
C ASP A 34 -9.67 -6.52 -13.32
N GLY A 35 -9.43 -6.48 -12.00
CA GLY A 35 -9.36 -7.67 -11.14
C GLY A 35 -8.11 -8.52 -11.34
N LYS A 36 -7.08 -8.03 -12.05
CA LYS A 36 -5.80 -8.73 -12.25
C LYS A 36 -4.89 -8.64 -11.04
N LEU A 37 -5.03 -7.58 -10.24
CA LEU A 37 -4.31 -7.39 -8.97
C LEU A 37 -5.32 -7.21 -7.83
N ASN A 38 -5.10 -7.94 -6.73
CA ASN A 38 -5.95 -7.84 -5.56
C ASN A 38 -5.64 -6.58 -4.74
N THR A 39 -6.68 -5.86 -4.35
CA THR A 39 -6.54 -4.72 -3.43
C THR A 39 -6.15 -5.20 -2.04
N TYR A 40 -5.30 -4.42 -1.37
CA TYR A 40 -4.92 -4.65 0.00
C TYR A 40 -6.12 -4.61 0.94
N THR A 41 -6.21 -5.60 1.82
CA THR A 41 -7.14 -5.62 2.96
C THR A 41 -6.35 -5.36 4.22
N ARG A 42 -6.84 -4.42 5.05
CA ARG A 42 -6.13 -4.01 6.26
C ARG A 42 -6.05 -5.18 7.26
N PRO A 43 -4.85 -5.63 7.65
CA PRO A 43 -4.64 -6.61 8.69
C PRO A 43 -4.69 -5.96 10.08
N ASP A 44 -4.88 -6.81 11.09
CA ASP A 44 -4.79 -6.41 12.50
C ASP A 44 -3.33 -6.15 12.91
N ASP A 45 -2.42 -7.04 12.52
CA ASP A 45 -0.98 -6.87 12.71
C ASP A 45 -0.33 -6.27 11.45
N LYS A 46 0.41 -5.17 11.65
CA LYS A 46 1.03 -4.35 10.61
C LYS A 46 2.56 -4.35 10.72
N THR A 47 3.12 -5.20 11.56
CA THR A 47 4.56 -5.33 11.71
C THR A 47 5.18 -5.92 10.44
N GLY A 48 6.31 -5.37 10.00
CA GLY A 48 7.09 -5.90 8.87
C GLY A 48 6.44 -5.74 7.48
N ILE A 49 5.41 -4.91 7.32
CA ILE A 49 4.74 -4.71 6.02
C ILE A 49 5.50 -3.70 5.12
N ALA A 50 6.18 -2.73 5.73
CA ALA A 50 6.94 -1.72 5.00
C ALA A 50 8.29 -2.30 4.53
N THR A 51 8.25 -3.02 3.41
CA THR A 51 9.43 -3.65 2.80
C THR A 51 9.68 -3.10 1.40
N SER A 52 10.96 -3.06 0.98
CA SER A 52 11.33 -2.57 -0.35
C SER A 52 10.67 -3.41 -1.44
N GLY A 53 10.09 -2.75 -2.44
CA GLY A 53 9.38 -3.39 -3.56
C GLY A 53 7.92 -3.76 -3.27
N SER A 54 7.43 -3.58 -2.05
CA SER A 54 6.03 -3.80 -1.71
C SER A 54 5.17 -2.60 -2.08
N VAL A 55 4.08 -2.86 -2.81
CA VAL A 55 3.08 -1.86 -3.18
C VAL A 55 1.72 -2.28 -2.65
N TYR A 56 0.99 -1.32 -2.09
CA TYR A 56 -0.31 -1.51 -1.46
C TYR A 56 -1.33 -0.56 -2.09
N ILE A 57 -2.42 -1.11 -2.64
CA ILE A 57 -3.55 -0.35 -3.15
C ILE A 57 -4.77 -0.69 -2.31
N LEU A 58 -5.30 0.30 -1.60
CA LEU A 58 -6.51 0.16 -0.80
C LEU A 58 -7.66 0.87 -1.51
N GLU A 59 -8.72 0.12 -1.81
CA GLU A 59 -9.98 0.70 -2.26
C GLU A 59 -10.72 1.34 -1.06
N ARG A 60 -11.12 2.60 -1.21
CA ARG A 60 -12.01 3.23 -0.23
C ARG A 60 -13.45 2.81 -0.56
N ARG A 61 -13.98 1.84 0.19
CA ARG A 61 -15.41 1.51 0.11
C ARG A 61 -16.26 2.63 0.70
N SER A 62 -17.42 2.88 0.10
CA SER A 62 -18.40 3.92 0.44
C SER A 62 -19.14 3.68 1.77
N SER A 63 -18.78 2.66 2.56
CA SER A 63 -19.46 2.30 3.80
C SER A 63 -19.14 3.28 4.95
N GLY A 64 -19.88 4.39 4.99
CA GLY A 64 -20.51 4.94 6.20
C GLY A 64 -19.66 5.62 7.27
N THR A 65 -18.35 5.42 7.35
CA THR A 65 -17.48 6.21 8.23
C THR A 65 -16.50 6.99 7.39
N ALA A 66 -16.86 8.25 7.11
CA ALA A 66 -16.05 9.25 6.43
C ALA A 66 -14.82 9.69 7.26
N GLY A 67 -14.06 8.72 7.78
CA GLY A 67 -12.75 8.93 8.38
C GLY A 67 -11.69 8.96 7.29
N THR A 68 -10.72 9.86 7.39
CA THR A 68 -9.52 9.81 6.57
C THR A 68 -8.84 8.45 6.75
N LEU A 69 -8.89 7.58 5.73
CA LEU A 69 -8.04 6.38 5.70
C LEU A 69 -6.59 6.84 5.60
N ARG A 70 -5.86 6.77 6.71
CA ARG A 70 -4.41 6.97 6.75
C ARG A 70 -3.74 5.61 6.74
N TRP A 71 -2.72 5.46 5.89
CA TRP A 71 -1.78 4.37 6.02
C TRP A 71 -1.06 4.49 7.36
N THR A 72 -0.90 3.36 8.05
CA THR A 72 -0.21 3.25 9.33
C THR A 72 0.60 1.98 9.29
N ASP A 73 1.90 2.05 9.54
CA ASP A 73 2.81 0.91 9.65
C ASP A 73 3.62 1.02 10.95
N ASP A 74 4.59 0.12 11.12
CA ASP A 74 5.49 0.05 12.28
C ASP A 74 6.73 0.96 12.16
N LYS A 75 6.79 1.83 11.14
CA LYS A 75 7.93 2.69 10.87
C LYS A 75 7.74 4.11 11.39
N LYS A 76 8.85 4.77 11.70
CA LYS A 76 8.87 6.22 11.98
C LYS A 76 9.26 6.95 10.71
N TRP A 77 8.39 7.85 10.25
CA TRP A 77 8.59 8.57 8.99
C TRP A 77 8.97 10.02 9.23
N SER A 78 9.81 10.57 8.35
CA SER A 78 10.09 12.00 8.26
C SER A 78 8.83 12.82 7.96
N GLN A 79 8.92 14.14 8.06
CA GLN A 79 7.90 15.01 7.45
C GLN A 79 7.82 14.77 5.94
N SER A 80 6.63 14.95 5.38
CA SER A 80 6.38 14.74 3.96
C SER A 80 7.16 15.73 3.09
N ARG A 81 7.55 15.26 1.91
CA ARG A 81 8.07 16.09 0.82
C ARG A 81 7.25 15.82 -0.44
N SER A 82 6.78 16.88 -1.09
CA SER A 82 6.08 16.76 -2.37
C SER A 82 7.07 16.51 -3.49
N VAL A 83 6.84 15.43 -4.25
CA VAL A 83 7.61 15.09 -5.45
C VAL A 83 6.62 14.75 -6.56
N HIS A 84 6.49 15.64 -7.53
CA HIS A 84 5.44 15.55 -8.57
C HIS A 84 4.04 15.35 -7.94
N ASN A 85 3.36 14.24 -8.27
CA ASN A 85 2.03 13.87 -7.78
C ASN A 85 2.09 12.91 -6.58
N SER A 86 3.20 12.88 -5.84
CA SER A 86 3.43 11.93 -4.75
C SER A 86 3.96 12.62 -3.50
N LEU A 87 3.69 12.01 -2.35
CA LEU A 87 4.29 12.37 -1.07
C LEU A 87 5.39 11.36 -0.74
N LEU A 88 6.61 11.85 -0.58
CA LEU A 88 7.76 11.06 -0.18
C LEU A 88 8.01 11.20 1.32
N TYR A 89 8.34 10.06 1.94
CA TYR A 89 8.75 9.93 3.34
C TYR A 89 10.07 9.17 3.39
N ARG A 90 10.87 9.42 4.43
CA ARG A 90 12.10 8.68 4.72
C ARG A 90 11.99 8.06 6.11
N GLU A 91 12.48 6.83 6.28
CA GLU A 91 12.72 6.21 7.59
C GLU A 91 13.88 6.93 8.31
#